data_AF-A0A7X5VPK2-F1
#
_entry.id   AF-A0A7X5VPK2-F1
#
_cell.length_a   1.000
_cell.length_b   1.000
_cell.length_c   1.000
_cell.angle_alpha   90.00
_cell.angle_beta   90.00
_cell.angle_gamma   90.00
#
_symmetry.space_group_name_H-M   'P 1'
#
loop_
_entity.id
_entity.type
_entity.pdbx_description
1 polymer ?
#
loop_
_entity_poly.entity_id
_entity_poly.type
_entity_poly.pdbx_seq_one_letter_code
_entity_poly.pdbx_strand_id
1 'polypeptide(L)'
;MKRLIPVLALALAAGCAAVEPTSESRDTPQRVVVFAPSAAEVLVALGLADRVVAVGSHGPWPEALAELESAGSFDRPDLERIVELESDLVLNTASVAAAGGHERLERLGVAVESLDTSTFAGVFSSLQRLGVVFDRESRAEEIATEIRHGLEQVRAATESLPRRSVLFVVGRDPLYVAGPGSHVDELIRLGAGTNVAHDATAPYQQFSVEAVLERRPEVIVDTSGDAEYWARWPFLPAVRDGSVYRVEPDVLVIPGIRLPEMAHAMTELIHPGTFPQTTDQ
;
A
#
# COMPACT_ATOMS: atom_id res chain seq x y z
N MET A 1 71.56 -54.61 -16.96
CA MET A 1 70.74 -54.52 -15.74
C MET A 1 69.58 -53.57 -16.01
N LYS A 2 68.38 -54.04 -15.66
CA LYS A 2 67.01 -53.48 -15.74
C LYS A 2 66.83 -52.00 -16.13
N ARG A 3 66.00 -51.79 -17.16
CA ARG A 3 65.40 -50.51 -17.60
C ARG A 3 64.50 -49.94 -16.49
N LEU A 4 64.65 -48.66 -16.15
CA LEU A 4 63.69 -47.88 -15.37
C LEU A 4 62.98 -46.90 -16.32
N ILE A 5 61.66 -47.01 -16.40
CA ILE A 5 60.76 -46.12 -17.15
C ILE A 5 60.23 -45.09 -16.13
N PRO A 6 60.29 -43.77 -16.38
CA PRO A 6 59.52 -42.82 -15.59
C PRO A 6 58.09 -42.76 -16.13
N VAL A 7 57.14 -43.00 -15.23
CA VAL A 7 55.70 -42.90 -15.43
C VAL A 7 55.32 -41.43 -15.62
N LEU A 8 54.71 -41.11 -16.76
CA LEU A 8 54.08 -39.82 -17.02
C LEU A 8 52.68 -39.84 -16.39
N ALA A 9 52.49 -39.10 -15.29
CA ALA A 9 51.19 -38.92 -14.66
C ALA A 9 50.34 -37.94 -15.49
N LEU A 10 49.29 -38.46 -16.12
CA LEU A 10 48.31 -37.68 -16.86
C LEU A 10 47.30 -37.08 -15.86
N ALA A 11 47.32 -35.76 -15.70
CA ALA A 11 46.35 -35.03 -14.89
C ALA A 11 45.00 -34.96 -15.64
N LEU A 12 43.97 -35.63 -15.10
CA LEU A 12 42.58 -35.38 -15.51
C LEU A 12 42.09 -34.11 -14.79
N ALA A 13 42.05 -32.99 -15.51
CA ALA A 13 41.26 -31.84 -15.09
C ALA A 13 39.79 -32.12 -15.45
N ALA A 14 39.00 -32.53 -14.45
CA ALA A 14 37.55 -32.56 -14.55
C ALA A 14 37.03 -31.11 -14.60
N GLY A 15 36.74 -30.62 -15.81
CA GLY A 15 36.06 -29.36 -16.01
C GLY A 15 34.61 -29.48 -15.54
N CYS A 16 34.35 -29.12 -14.28
CA CYS A 16 33.01 -28.69 -13.87
C CYS A 16 32.77 -27.33 -14.50
N ALA A 17 32.17 -27.30 -15.68
CA ALA A 17 31.50 -26.10 -16.15
C ALA A 17 30.31 -25.90 -15.20
N ALA A 18 30.46 -24.97 -14.25
CA ALA A 18 29.34 -24.44 -13.50
C ALA A 18 28.40 -23.82 -14.53
N VAL A 19 27.21 -24.42 -14.68
CA VAL A 19 26.09 -23.78 -15.36
C VAL A 19 25.73 -22.59 -14.48
N GLU A 20 26.16 -21.40 -14.88
CA GLU A 20 25.65 -20.17 -14.28
C GLU A 20 24.13 -20.18 -14.49
N PRO A 21 23.32 -19.93 -13.45
CA PRO A 21 21.89 -19.77 -13.63
C PRO A 21 21.69 -18.55 -14.52
N THR A 22 21.34 -18.78 -15.78
CA THR A 22 20.78 -17.74 -16.65
C THR A 22 19.56 -17.20 -15.92
N SER A 23 19.69 -16.00 -15.34
CA SER A 23 18.53 -15.21 -14.96
C SER A 23 17.71 -15.05 -16.24
N GLU A 24 16.58 -15.75 -16.34
CA GLU A 24 15.58 -15.43 -17.36
C GLU A 24 15.25 -13.95 -17.15
N SER A 25 15.74 -13.08 -18.04
CA SER A 25 15.27 -11.70 -18.07
C SER A 25 13.81 -11.79 -18.46
N ARG A 26 12.90 -11.62 -17.50
CA ARG A 26 11.51 -11.37 -17.84
C ARG A 26 11.51 -10.08 -18.66
N ASP A 27 10.99 -10.15 -19.88
CA ASP A 27 10.78 -8.95 -20.68
C ASP A 27 9.94 -7.97 -19.87
N THR A 28 10.32 -6.69 -19.93
CA THR A 28 9.60 -5.62 -19.26
C THR A 28 8.14 -5.61 -19.71
N PRO A 29 7.15 -5.69 -18.80
CA PRO A 29 5.74 -5.74 -19.17
C PRO A 29 5.28 -4.50 -19.94
N GLN A 30 4.44 -4.72 -20.94
CA GLN A 30 3.94 -3.72 -21.88
C GLN A 30 2.43 -3.51 -21.78
N ARG A 31 1.66 -4.50 -21.30
CA ARG A 31 0.19 -4.48 -21.27
C ARG A 31 -0.34 -4.91 -19.91
N VAL A 32 -0.57 -3.93 -19.06
CA VAL A 32 -0.83 -4.11 -17.64
C VAL A 32 -2.31 -3.91 -17.33
N VAL A 33 -2.91 -4.84 -16.59
CA VAL A 33 -4.21 -4.65 -15.94
C VAL A 33 -3.99 -4.38 -14.46
N VAL A 34 -4.63 -3.35 -13.91
CA VAL A 34 -4.39 -2.92 -12.52
C VAL A 34 -5.67 -2.94 -11.69
N PHE A 35 -5.66 -3.73 -10.62
CA PHE A 35 -6.79 -3.84 -9.68
C PHE A 35 -6.61 -3.03 -8.39
N ALA A 36 -5.43 -2.46 -8.16
CA ALA A 36 -5.13 -1.67 -6.96
C ALA A 36 -4.90 -0.19 -7.31
N PRO A 37 -5.72 0.75 -6.80
CA PRO A 37 -5.53 2.19 -7.01
C PRO A 37 -4.14 2.72 -6.67
N SER A 38 -3.55 2.29 -5.55
CA SER A 38 -2.19 2.69 -5.16
C SER A 38 -1.13 2.25 -6.17
N ALA A 39 -1.29 1.06 -6.77
CA ALA A 39 -0.41 0.57 -7.83
C ALA A 39 -0.57 1.39 -9.11
N ALA A 40 -1.80 1.76 -9.45
CA ALA A 40 -2.10 2.62 -10.59
C ALA A 40 -1.44 4.00 -10.45
N GLU A 41 -1.50 4.62 -9.26
CA GLU A 41 -0.79 5.87 -8.97
C GLU A 41 0.73 5.73 -9.18
N VAL A 42 1.33 4.62 -8.72
CA VAL A 42 2.76 4.35 -8.93
C VAL A 42 3.09 4.22 -10.42
N LEU A 43 2.30 3.47 -11.20
CA LEU A 43 2.55 3.34 -12.65
C LEU A 43 2.49 4.69 -13.36
N VAL A 44 1.52 5.53 -13.03
CA VAL A 44 1.44 6.89 -13.60
C VAL A 44 2.67 7.71 -13.21
N ALA A 45 3.10 7.68 -11.94
CA ALA A 45 4.28 8.41 -11.47
C ALA A 45 5.61 7.92 -12.09
N LEU A 46 5.68 6.63 -12.44
CA LEU A 46 6.79 6.03 -13.20
C LEU A 46 6.74 6.35 -14.71
N GLY A 47 5.70 7.05 -15.18
CA GLY A 47 5.51 7.38 -16.59
C GLY A 47 5.09 6.19 -17.44
N LEU A 48 4.27 5.31 -16.90
CA LEU A 48 3.83 4.04 -17.52
C LEU A 48 2.30 3.98 -17.72
N ALA A 49 1.62 5.13 -17.70
CA ALA A 49 0.16 5.20 -17.86
C ALA A 49 -0.30 4.57 -19.19
N ASP A 50 0.50 4.73 -20.25
CA ASP A 50 0.27 4.17 -21.59
C ASP A 50 0.34 2.64 -21.63
N ARG A 51 0.98 2.01 -20.63
CA ARG A 51 1.04 0.55 -20.51
C ARG A 51 -0.15 -0.04 -19.79
N VAL A 52 -0.99 0.77 -19.14
CA VAL A 52 -2.19 0.29 -18.46
C VAL A 52 -3.32 0.17 -19.47
N VAL A 53 -3.81 -1.05 -19.68
CA VAL A 53 -4.82 -1.36 -20.71
C VAL A 53 -6.23 -1.54 -20.14
N ALA A 54 -6.35 -1.79 -18.83
CA ALA A 54 -7.61 -1.80 -18.11
C ALA A 54 -7.39 -1.64 -16.60
N VAL A 55 -8.45 -1.22 -15.90
CA VAL A 55 -8.46 -1.05 -14.44
C VAL A 55 -9.51 -1.95 -13.79
N GLY A 56 -9.45 -2.08 -12.47
CA GLY A 56 -10.51 -2.73 -11.70
C GLY A 56 -11.82 -1.93 -11.71
N SER A 57 -12.91 -2.60 -11.35
CA SER A 57 -14.25 -2.01 -11.23
C SER A 57 -14.41 -1.06 -10.04
N HIS A 58 -13.43 -1.02 -9.14
CA HIS A 58 -13.49 -0.22 -7.91
C HIS A 58 -12.29 0.74 -7.87
N GLY A 59 -12.58 2.03 -8.04
CA GLY A 59 -11.65 3.15 -7.89
C GLY A 59 -11.88 3.91 -6.58
N PRO A 60 -11.16 5.01 -6.33
CA PRO A 60 -10.79 5.99 -7.35
C PRO A 60 -9.58 5.59 -8.19
N TRP A 61 -9.50 6.14 -9.41
CA TRP A 61 -8.39 5.93 -10.34
C TRP A 61 -7.71 7.26 -10.66
N PRO A 62 -6.39 7.28 -10.90
CA PRO A 62 -5.71 8.46 -11.44
C PRO A 62 -6.40 8.97 -12.71
N GLU A 63 -6.45 10.29 -12.90
CA GLU A 63 -7.10 10.91 -14.06
C GLU A 63 -6.62 10.32 -15.40
N ALA A 64 -5.31 10.05 -15.50
CA ALA A 64 -4.70 9.43 -16.68
C ALA A 64 -5.27 8.05 -17.05
N LEU A 65 -5.96 7.38 -16.12
CA LEU A 65 -6.52 6.04 -16.25
C LEU A 65 -8.05 6.01 -16.10
N ALA A 66 -8.69 7.16 -15.88
CA ALA A 66 -10.10 7.25 -15.51
C ALA A 66 -11.06 6.77 -16.61
N GLU A 67 -10.65 6.87 -17.88
CA GLU A 67 -11.43 6.48 -19.05
C GLU A 67 -11.22 5.00 -19.45
N LEU A 68 -10.35 4.26 -18.75
CA LEU A 68 -10.09 2.86 -19.06
C LEU A 68 -11.27 1.98 -18.66
N GLU A 69 -11.61 1.03 -19.53
CA GLU A 69 -12.64 0.05 -19.25
C GLU A 69 -12.23 -0.89 -18.11
N SER A 70 -13.23 -1.41 -17.40
CA SER A 70 -13.01 -2.32 -16.29
C SER A 70 -12.71 -3.74 -16.76
N ALA A 71 -11.73 -4.40 -16.13
CA ALA A 71 -11.43 -5.83 -16.25
C ALA A 71 -12.04 -6.66 -15.10
N GLY A 72 -13.17 -6.23 -14.54
CA GLY A 72 -13.85 -6.92 -13.44
C GLY A 72 -13.40 -6.44 -12.05
N SER A 73 -13.63 -7.25 -11.01
CA SER A 73 -13.22 -6.93 -9.63
C SER A 73 -11.97 -7.71 -9.23
N PHE A 74 -11.26 -7.26 -8.21
CA PHE A 74 -9.99 -7.87 -7.78
C PHE A 74 -10.14 -9.34 -7.31
N ASP A 75 -11.32 -9.72 -6.81
CA ASP A 75 -11.70 -11.08 -6.39
C ASP A 75 -12.31 -11.92 -7.54
N ARG A 76 -12.90 -11.25 -8.53
CA ARG A 76 -13.54 -11.85 -9.71
C ARG A 76 -13.10 -11.10 -10.97
N PRO A 77 -11.83 -11.28 -11.39
CA PRO A 77 -11.33 -10.68 -12.62
C PRO A 77 -12.04 -11.27 -13.83
N ASP A 78 -12.27 -10.44 -14.84
CA ASP A 78 -12.79 -10.87 -16.14
C ASP A 78 -11.63 -11.48 -16.96
N LEU A 79 -11.50 -12.80 -16.87
CA LEU A 79 -10.41 -13.53 -17.50
C LEU A 79 -10.46 -13.46 -19.03
N GLU A 80 -11.66 -13.45 -19.62
CA GLU A 80 -11.83 -13.34 -21.07
C GLU A 80 -11.33 -11.98 -21.54
N ARG A 81 -11.77 -10.90 -20.87
CA ARG A 81 -11.33 -9.55 -21.18
C ARG A 81 -9.81 -9.37 -21.01
N ILE A 82 -9.22 -9.92 -19.95
CA ILE A 82 -7.78 -9.82 -19.69
C ILE A 82 -6.96 -10.52 -20.80
N VAL A 83 -7.41 -11.68 -21.26
CA VAL A 83 -6.78 -12.42 -22.37
C VAL A 83 -6.98 -11.70 -23.71
N GLU A 84 -8.18 -11.18 -23.98
CA GLU A 84 -8.45 -10.36 -25.18
C GLU A 84 -7.63 -9.08 -25.23
N LEU A 85 -7.35 -8.50 -24.06
CA LEU A 85 -6.46 -7.36 -23.91
C LEU A 85 -4.99 -7.76 -24.03
N GLU A 86 -4.65 -9.02 -24.27
CA GLU A 86 -3.26 -9.51 -24.38
C GLU A 86 -2.39 -9.02 -23.21
N SER A 87 -2.94 -9.03 -22.00
CA SER A 87 -2.22 -8.54 -20.83
C SER A 87 -1.07 -9.48 -20.49
N ASP A 88 0.12 -8.91 -20.28
CA ASP A 88 1.32 -9.63 -19.87
C ASP A 88 1.60 -9.51 -18.36
N LEU A 89 0.92 -8.59 -17.67
CA LEU A 89 0.99 -8.43 -16.21
C LEU A 89 -0.34 -7.96 -15.61
N VAL A 90 -0.75 -8.61 -14.52
CA VAL A 90 -1.83 -8.14 -13.65
C VAL A 90 -1.25 -7.67 -12.32
N LEU A 91 -1.45 -6.40 -11.97
CA LEU A 91 -1.13 -5.85 -10.65
C LEU A 91 -2.34 -5.96 -9.73
N ASN A 92 -2.16 -6.57 -8.56
CA ASN A 92 -3.23 -6.74 -7.58
C ASN A 92 -2.75 -6.47 -6.15
N THR A 93 -3.69 -6.28 -5.23
CA THR A 93 -3.41 -6.18 -3.79
C THR A 93 -3.16 -7.57 -3.20
N ALA A 94 -2.19 -7.67 -2.30
CA ALA A 94 -1.96 -8.87 -1.50
C ALA A 94 -3.12 -9.10 -0.52
N SER A 95 -4.16 -9.82 -0.94
CA SER A 95 -5.29 -10.18 -0.08
C SER A 95 -5.76 -11.61 -0.33
N VAL A 96 -6.34 -12.24 0.71
CA VAL A 96 -6.91 -13.60 0.60
C VAL A 96 -8.01 -13.66 -0.46
N ALA A 97 -8.82 -12.60 -0.59
CA ALA A 97 -9.89 -12.51 -1.57
C ALA A 97 -9.37 -12.46 -3.01
N ALA A 98 -8.16 -11.94 -3.24
CA ALA A 98 -7.54 -11.89 -4.57
C ALA A 98 -6.90 -13.22 -5.01
N ALA A 99 -6.49 -14.08 -4.06
CA ALA A 99 -5.69 -15.27 -4.33
C ALA A 99 -6.31 -16.26 -5.33
N GLY A 100 -7.63 -16.47 -5.27
CA GLY A 100 -8.33 -17.36 -6.21
C GLY A 100 -8.45 -16.80 -7.64
N GLY A 101 -8.35 -15.48 -7.81
CA GLY A 101 -8.22 -14.84 -9.14
C GLY A 101 -6.82 -15.05 -9.72
N HIS A 102 -5.79 -14.94 -8.88
CA HIS A 102 -4.39 -15.06 -9.29
C HIS A 102 -4.09 -16.43 -9.89
N GLU A 103 -4.46 -17.52 -9.21
CA GLU A 103 -4.20 -18.89 -9.68
C GLU A 103 -4.85 -19.17 -11.06
N ARG A 104 -5.99 -18.53 -11.35
CA ARG A 104 -6.66 -18.65 -12.65
C ARG A 104 -5.91 -17.91 -13.75
N LEU A 105 -5.43 -16.70 -13.47
CA LEU A 105 -4.64 -15.89 -14.40
C LEU A 105 -3.28 -16.53 -14.73
N GLU A 106 -2.59 -17.04 -13.71
CA GLU A 106 -1.29 -17.72 -13.90
C GLU A 106 -1.43 -18.98 -14.75
N ARG A 107 -2.52 -19.75 -14.59
CA ARG A 107 -2.80 -20.92 -15.44
C ARG A 107 -3.09 -20.56 -16.90
N LEU A 108 -3.49 -19.32 -17.16
CA LEU A 108 -3.68 -18.78 -18.51
C LEU A 108 -2.38 -18.16 -19.07
N GLY A 109 -1.27 -18.23 -18.33
CA GLY A 109 0.03 -17.69 -18.74
C GLY A 109 0.19 -16.19 -18.48
N VAL A 110 -0.74 -15.56 -17.77
CA VAL A 110 -0.67 -14.13 -17.40
C VAL A 110 0.08 -14.01 -16.08
N ALA A 111 1.16 -13.23 -16.05
CA ALA A 111 1.90 -12.98 -14.82
C ALA A 111 1.07 -12.14 -13.85
N VAL A 112 1.14 -12.47 -12.55
CA VAL A 112 0.43 -11.73 -11.51
C VAL A 112 1.43 -11.23 -10.48
N GLU A 113 1.35 -9.94 -10.17
CA GLU A 113 2.17 -9.28 -9.16
C GLU A 113 1.26 -8.82 -8.02
N SER A 114 1.45 -9.40 -6.84
CA SER A 114 0.78 -8.94 -5.61
C SER A 114 1.64 -7.90 -4.90
N LEU A 115 1.05 -6.75 -4.59
CA LEU A 115 1.69 -5.67 -3.85
C LEU A 115 1.14 -5.60 -2.43
N ASP A 116 2.04 -5.55 -1.46
CA ASP A 116 1.70 -5.34 -0.06
C ASP A 116 1.98 -3.87 0.29
N THR A 117 0.91 -3.10 0.44
CA THR A 117 0.96 -1.70 0.83
C THR A 117 0.43 -1.49 2.25
N SER A 118 0.37 -2.54 3.07
CA SER A 118 -0.26 -2.50 4.40
C SER A 118 0.48 -1.61 5.40
N THR A 119 1.74 -1.26 5.13
CA THR A 119 2.60 -0.40 5.95
C THR A 119 3.40 0.54 5.06
N PHE A 120 4.03 1.57 5.63
CA PHE A 120 4.93 2.47 4.91
C PHE A 120 6.08 1.67 4.28
N ALA A 121 6.65 0.71 5.01
CA ALA A 121 7.68 -0.18 4.48
C ALA A 121 7.16 -1.00 3.27
N GLY A 122 5.92 -1.48 3.32
CA GLY A 122 5.26 -2.16 2.21
C GLY A 122 5.07 -1.26 0.98
N VAL A 123 4.72 0.01 1.19
CA VAL A 123 4.63 0.99 0.10
C VAL A 123 5.98 1.19 -0.58
N PHE A 124 7.06 1.39 0.20
CA PHE A 124 8.40 1.56 -0.37
C PHE A 124 8.90 0.30 -1.09
N SER A 125 8.66 -0.89 -0.52
CA SER A 125 9.07 -2.14 -1.17
C SER A 125 8.29 -2.39 -2.46
N SER A 126 6.99 -2.09 -2.48
CA SER A 126 6.14 -2.17 -3.67
C SER A 126 6.60 -1.19 -4.76
N LEU A 127 6.91 0.06 -4.40
CA LEU A 127 7.44 1.05 -5.34
C LEU A 127 8.78 0.61 -5.95
N GLN A 128 9.72 0.14 -5.13
CA GLN A 128 11.00 -0.37 -5.61
C GLN A 128 10.83 -1.60 -6.51
N ARG A 129 9.93 -2.51 -6.15
CA ARG A 129 9.62 -3.71 -6.94
C ARG A 129 9.07 -3.34 -8.31
N LEU A 130 8.11 -2.42 -8.37
CA LEU A 130 7.60 -1.92 -9.65
C LEU A 130 8.69 -1.18 -10.44
N GLY A 131 9.59 -0.46 -9.77
CA GLY A 131 10.80 0.09 -10.40
C GLY A 131 11.60 -0.97 -11.15
N VAL A 132 11.91 -2.10 -10.50
CA VAL A 132 12.66 -3.21 -11.13
C VAL A 132 11.87 -3.88 -12.25
N VAL A 133 10.58 -4.18 -12.04
CA VAL A 133 9.73 -4.85 -13.04
C VAL A 133 9.65 -4.05 -14.34
N PHE A 134 9.65 -2.72 -14.23
CA PHE A 134 9.46 -1.83 -15.37
C PHE A 134 10.76 -1.20 -15.90
N ASP A 135 11.93 -1.56 -15.37
CA ASP A 135 13.23 -0.94 -15.70
C ASP A 135 13.22 0.59 -15.45
N ARG A 136 12.73 0.97 -14.27
CA ARG A 136 12.50 2.34 -13.79
C ARG A 136 13.06 2.58 -12.38
N GLU A 137 14.07 1.84 -11.96
CA GLU A 137 14.63 1.88 -10.60
C GLU A 137 15.06 3.28 -10.19
N SER A 138 15.73 4.04 -11.07
CA SER A 138 16.13 5.42 -10.76
C SER A 138 14.94 6.31 -10.49
N ARG A 139 13.87 6.22 -11.29
CA ARG A 139 12.66 7.01 -11.09
C ARG A 139 11.90 6.58 -9.82
N ALA A 140 11.87 5.28 -9.54
CA ALA A 140 11.28 4.76 -8.31
C ALA A 140 12.02 5.28 -7.06
N GLU A 141 13.35 5.36 -7.10
CA GLU A 141 14.15 5.88 -5.98
C GLU A 141 14.00 7.40 -5.78
N GLU A 142 13.82 8.17 -6.87
CA GLU A 142 13.46 9.59 -6.80
C GLU A 142 12.13 9.77 -6.06
N ILE A 143 11.08 9.06 -6.48
CA ILE A 143 9.76 9.11 -5.84
C ILE A 143 9.85 8.67 -4.37
N ALA A 144 10.59 7.60 -4.07
CA ALA A 144 10.79 7.14 -2.70
C ALA A 144 11.48 8.22 -1.84
N THR A 145 12.42 8.96 -2.42
CA THR A 145 13.10 10.07 -1.74
C THR A 145 12.16 11.24 -1.47
N GLU A 146 11.31 11.59 -2.43
CA GLU A 146 10.27 12.61 -2.27
C GLU A 146 9.30 12.25 -1.13
N ILE A 147 8.81 11.00 -1.10
CA ILE A 147 7.93 10.49 -0.04
C ILE A 147 8.64 10.56 1.33
N ARG A 148 9.89 10.07 1.43
CA ARG A 148 10.66 10.12 2.69
C ARG A 148 10.83 11.55 3.19
N HIS A 149 11.15 12.48 2.29
CA HIS A 149 11.31 13.88 2.62
C HIS A 149 10.00 14.52 3.13
N GLY A 150 8.86 14.20 2.49
CA GLY A 150 7.55 14.64 2.97
C GLY A 150 7.20 14.09 4.36
N LEU A 151 7.42 12.80 4.59
CA LEU A 151 7.19 12.19 5.91
C LEU A 151 8.09 12.78 7.00
N GLU A 152 9.34 13.13 6.68
CA GLU A 152 10.26 13.75 7.64
C GLU A 152 9.84 15.18 8.00
N GLN A 153 9.27 15.94 7.06
CA GLN A 153 8.69 17.25 7.36
C GLN A 153 7.53 17.14 8.36
N VAL A 154 6.65 16.16 8.18
CA VAL A 154 5.56 15.89 9.14
C VAL A 154 6.13 15.48 10.50
N ARG A 155 7.15 14.62 10.52
CA ARG A 155 7.82 14.21 11.77
C ARG A 155 8.40 15.42 12.52
N ALA A 156 9.11 16.30 11.83
CA ALA A 156 9.68 17.50 12.43
C ALA A 156 8.59 18.45 12.98
N ALA A 157 7.48 18.62 12.25
CA ALA A 157 6.37 19.46 12.68
C ALA A 157 5.63 18.91 13.92
N THR A 158 5.65 17.58 14.11
CA THR A 158 4.89 16.90 15.16
C THR A 158 5.71 16.53 16.39
N GLU A 159 7.04 16.62 16.33
CA GLU A 159 7.96 16.18 17.40
C GLU A 159 7.67 16.81 18.76
N SER A 160 7.28 18.09 18.76
CA SER A 160 6.99 18.86 19.99
C SER A 160 5.52 18.85 20.40
N LEU A 161 4.63 18.26 19.60
CA LEU A 161 3.20 18.24 19.88
C LEU A 161 2.86 17.24 21.00
N PRO A 162 1.91 17.57 21.89
CA PRO A 162 1.43 16.61 22.87
C PRO A 162 0.76 15.43 22.16
N ARG A 163 0.87 14.23 22.72
CA ARG A 163 0.18 13.07 22.13
C ARG A 163 -1.31 13.10 22.47
N ARG A 164 -2.17 12.88 21.48
CA ARG A 164 -3.63 12.71 21.66
C ARG A 164 -4.06 11.29 21.38
N SER A 165 -5.00 10.74 22.13
CA SER A 165 -5.58 9.41 21.88
C SER A 165 -6.51 9.43 20.67
N VAL A 166 -6.25 8.57 19.69
CA VAL A 166 -6.96 8.53 18.40
C VAL A 166 -7.61 7.17 18.19
N LEU A 167 -8.89 7.18 17.84
CA LEU A 167 -9.60 6.02 17.31
C LEU A 167 -9.80 6.22 15.80
N PHE A 168 -9.39 5.24 15.01
CA PHE A 168 -9.66 5.23 13.57
C PHE A 168 -10.58 4.07 13.22
N VAL A 169 -11.74 4.39 12.62
CA VAL A 169 -12.82 3.46 12.32
C VAL A 169 -12.90 3.24 10.82
N VAL A 170 -12.75 1.98 10.40
CA VAL A 170 -12.82 1.57 8.97
C VAL A 170 -14.14 0.93 8.58
N GLY A 171 -14.96 0.55 9.57
CA GLY A 171 -16.23 -0.10 9.34
C GLY A 171 -17.15 0.01 10.55
N ARG A 172 -18.46 0.08 10.30
CA ARG A 172 -19.52 0.05 11.29
C ARG A 172 -20.43 -1.15 11.02
N ASP A 173 -20.95 -1.75 12.09
CA ASP A 173 -21.84 -2.90 12.08
C ASP A 173 -21.28 -4.14 11.34
N PRO A 174 -20.24 -4.79 11.90
CA PRO A 174 -19.63 -4.53 13.21
C PRO A 174 -18.54 -3.46 13.18
N LEU A 175 -18.24 -2.86 14.35
CA LEU A 175 -17.23 -1.81 14.48
C LEU A 175 -15.83 -2.39 14.27
N TYR A 176 -15.18 -1.98 13.17
CA TYR A 176 -13.79 -2.32 12.87
C TYR A 176 -12.89 -1.09 12.99
N VAL A 177 -11.75 -1.25 13.66
CA VAL A 177 -10.79 -0.19 13.94
C VAL A 177 -9.40 -0.56 13.43
N ALA A 178 -8.62 0.45 13.06
CA ALA A 178 -7.24 0.25 12.63
C ALA A 178 -6.30 0.10 13.85
N GLY A 179 -5.51 -0.97 13.85
CA GLY A 179 -4.55 -1.33 14.89
C GLY A 179 -3.10 -1.45 14.37
N PRO A 180 -2.17 -1.94 15.21
CA PRO A 180 -0.77 -2.12 14.84
C PRO A 180 -0.58 -2.99 13.58
N GLY A 181 0.42 -2.65 12.77
CA GLY A 181 0.69 -3.33 11.50
C GLY A 181 -0.14 -2.81 10.33
N SER A 182 -0.83 -1.68 10.51
CA SER A 182 -1.47 -0.92 9.43
C SER A 182 -0.74 0.40 9.18
N HIS A 183 -0.80 0.89 7.94
CA HIS A 183 -0.30 2.22 7.58
C HIS A 183 -1.06 3.32 8.32
N VAL A 184 -2.33 3.09 8.66
CA VAL A 184 -3.15 4.01 9.47
C VAL A 184 -2.56 4.17 10.88
N ASP A 185 -2.11 3.10 11.52
CA ASP A 185 -1.43 3.19 12.81
C ASP A 185 -0.11 3.99 12.71
N GLU A 186 0.64 3.79 11.62
CA GLU A 186 1.86 4.57 11.35
C GLU A 186 1.56 6.05 11.14
N LEU A 187 0.49 6.39 10.41
CA LEU A 187 0.00 7.76 10.24
C LEU A 187 -0.41 8.39 11.56
N ILE A 188 -1.19 7.68 12.39
CA ILE A 188 -1.60 8.14 13.73
C ILE A 188 -0.35 8.45 14.55
N ARG A 189 0.62 7.53 14.59
CA ARG A 189 1.83 7.71 15.40
C ARG A 189 2.69 8.86 14.91
N LEU A 190 2.79 9.04 13.59
CA LEU A 190 3.52 10.14 12.95
C LEU A 190 2.84 11.49 13.24
N GLY A 191 1.51 11.57 13.21
CA GLY A 191 0.75 12.78 13.53
C GLY A 191 0.65 13.13 15.02
N ALA A 192 1.62 12.71 15.84
CA ALA A 192 1.59 12.82 17.30
C ALA A 192 0.29 12.26 17.94
N GLY A 193 -0.26 11.18 17.39
CA GLY A 193 -1.40 10.45 17.95
C GLY A 193 -0.98 9.17 18.66
N THR A 194 -1.74 8.76 19.67
CA THR A 194 -1.63 7.44 20.30
C THR A 194 -2.83 6.61 19.89
N ASN A 195 -2.62 5.51 19.18
CA ASN A 195 -3.70 4.65 18.73
C ASN A 195 -4.41 4.00 19.93
N VAL A 196 -5.73 4.21 20.01
CA VAL A 196 -6.58 3.61 21.03
C VAL A 196 -6.60 2.09 20.94
N ALA A 197 -6.42 1.54 19.73
CA ALA A 197 -6.36 0.10 19.46
C ALA A 197 -4.93 -0.47 19.50
N HIS A 198 -3.99 0.14 20.23
CA HIS A 198 -2.59 -0.29 20.32
C HIS A 198 -2.40 -1.74 20.80
N ASP A 199 -3.39 -2.33 21.47
CA ASP A 199 -3.42 -3.71 21.95
C ASP A 199 -4.09 -4.69 20.97
N ALA A 200 -4.54 -4.22 19.81
CA ALA A 200 -5.10 -5.08 18.77
C ALA A 200 -4.05 -6.07 18.24
N THR A 201 -4.49 -7.29 17.98
CA THR A 201 -3.64 -8.40 17.50
C THR A 201 -3.67 -8.57 15.98
N ALA A 202 -4.46 -7.74 15.30
CA ALA A 202 -4.55 -7.68 13.85
C ALA A 202 -4.55 -6.21 13.37
N PRO A 203 -4.07 -5.92 12.14
CA PRO A 203 -4.07 -4.57 11.58
C PRO A 203 -5.45 -3.91 11.54
N TYR A 204 -6.50 -4.72 11.41
CA TYR A 204 -7.89 -4.28 11.53
C TYR A 204 -8.63 -5.28 12.43
N GLN A 205 -9.17 -4.79 13.53
CA GLN A 205 -9.81 -5.64 14.54
C GLN A 205 -11.21 -5.14 14.87
N GLN A 206 -12.12 -6.08 15.09
CA GLN A 206 -13.45 -5.76 15.59
C GLN A 206 -13.37 -5.32 17.06
N PHE A 207 -13.93 -4.16 17.36
CA PHE A 207 -14.06 -3.62 18.73
C PHE A 207 -15.53 -3.58 19.14
N SER A 208 -15.80 -3.62 20.44
CA SER A 208 -17.12 -3.24 20.96
C SER A 208 -17.17 -1.74 21.23
N VAL A 209 -18.37 -1.17 21.21
CA VAL A 209 -18.55 0.26 21.54
C VAL A 209 -18.14 0.53 22.99
N GLU A 210 -18.47 -0.36 23.92
CA GLU A 210 -18.09 -0.26 25.34
C GLU A 210 -16.58 -0.15 25.50
N ALA A 211 -15.82 -0.93 24.73
CA ALA A 211 -14.37 -0.90 24.74
C ALA A 211 -13.80 0.42 24.19
N VAL A 212 -14.52 1.09 23.30
CA VAL A 212 -14.19 2.47 22.86
C VAL A 212 -14.52 3.49 23.96
N LEU A 213 -15.68 3.35 24.61
CA LEU A 213 -16.10 4.25 25.69
C LEU A 213 -15.14 4.23 26.88
N GLU A 214 -14.62 3.06 27.24
CA GLU A 214 -13.63 2.88 28.31
C GLU A 214 -12.28 3.52 27.98
N ARG A 215 -11.84 3.41 26.72
CA ARG A 215 -10.56 3.96 26.27
C ARG A 215 -10.58 5.47 26.01
N ARG A 216 -11.77 6.08 25.95
CA ARG A 216 -12.00 7.54 25.92
C ARG A 216 -11.15 8.31 24.89
N PRO A 217 -11.29 8.04 23.57
CA PRO A 217 -10.55 8.77 22.54
C PRO A 217 -10.75 10.29 22.61
N GLU A 218 -9.68 11.03 22.37
CA GLU A 218 -9.69 12.49 22.19
C GLU A 218 -9.98 12.90 20.75
N VAL A 219 -9.71 12.00 19.79
CA VAL A 219 -10.01 12.19 18.36
C VAL A 219 -10.63 10.91 17.82
N ILE A 220 -11.71 11.04 17.05
CA ILE A 220 -12.31 9.94 16.29
C ILE A 220 -12.25 10.30 14.81
N VAL A 221 -11.64 9.44 14.02
CA VAL A 221 -11.65 9.50 12.55
C VAL A 221 -12.48 8.33 12.05
N ASP A 222 -13.58 8.60 11.35
CA ASP A 222 -14.54 7.59 10.89
C ASP A 222 -14.68 7.65 9.37
N THR A 223 -14.32 6.56 8.69
CA THR A 223 -14.44 6.42 7.24
C THR A 223 -15.68 5.63 6.80
N SER A 224 -16.50 5.20 7.76
CA SER A 224 -17.62 4.27 7.52
C SER A 224 -19.00 4.93 7.61
N GLY A 225 -19.05 6.25 7.77
CA GLY A 225 -20.20 7.11 7.44
C GLY A 225 -20.40 8.25 8.43
N ASP A 226 -21.65 8.59 8.76
CA ASP A 226 -21.96 9.86 9.42
C ASP A 226 -21.34 10.03 10.83
N ALA A 227 -20.74 11.20 11.07
CA ALA A 227 -20.18 11.62 12.36
C ALA A 227 -21.27 11.69 13.46
N GLU A 228 -22.53 11.89 13.10
CA GLU A 228 -23.67 11.92 14.03
C GLU A 228 -23.82 10.63 14.85
N TYR A 229 -23.30 9.49 14.38
CA TYR A 229 -23.32 8.23 15.13
C TYR A 229 -22.69 8.38 16.52
N TRP A 230 -21.58 9.11 16.63
CA TRP A 230 -20.85 9.30 17.89
C TRP A 230 -21.55 10.26 18.84
N ALA A 231 -22.47 11.10 18.36
CA ALA A 231 -23.24 12.04 19.17
C ALA A 231 -24.11 11.36 20.26
N ARG A 232 -24.33 10.04 20.13
CA ARG A 232 -25.01 9.20 21.14
C ARG A 232 -24.26 9.16 22.48
N TRP A 233 -22.97 9.49 22.51
CA TRP A 233 -22.13 9.49 23.71
C TRP A 233 -21.47 10.86 23.93
N PRO A 234 -22.24 11.90 24.33
CA PRO A 234 -21.74 13.27 24.45
C PRO A 234 -20.67 13.47 25.54
N PHE A 235 -20.46 12.48 26.41
CA PHE A 235 -19.45 12.49 27.45
C PHE A 235 -18.06 12.00 26.98
N LEU A 236 -17.96 11.46 25.76
CA LEU A 236 -16.68 11.11 25.15
C LEU A 236 -15.86 12.39 24.89
N PRO A 237 -14.55 12.41 25.17
CA PRO A 237 -13.72 13.60 24.92
C PRO A 237 -13.82 14.08 23.46
N ALA A 238 -13.65 13.17 22.49
CA ALA A 238 -13.77 13.51 21.06
C ALA A 238 -15.11 14.17 20.70
N VAL A 239 -16.22 13.69 21.24
CA VAL A 239 -17.57 14.23 20.94
C VAL A 239 -17.77 15.58 21.62
N ARG A 240 -17.43 15.68 22.91
CA ARG A 240 -17.54 16.92 23.69
C ARG A 240 -16.72 18.06 23.09
N ASP A 241 -15.52 17.73 22.60
CA ASP A 241 -14.55 18.71 22.08
C ASP A 241 -14.69 18.92 20.57
N GLY A 242 -15.69 18.30 19.92
CA GLY A 242 -15.94 18.44 18.48
C GLY A 242 -14.86 17.83 17.58
N SER A 243 -14.06 16.90 18.10
CA SER A 243 -12.96 16.20 17.41
C SER A 243 -13.42 14.85 16.84
N VAL A 244 -14.61 14.81 16.23
CA VAL A 244 -15.12 13.65 15.48
C VAL A 244 -15.17 14.04 14.01
N TYR A 245 -14.32 13.38 13.21
CA TYR A 245 -14.13 13.70 11.81
C TYR A 245 -14.60 12.55 10.94
N ARG A 246 -15.47 12.88 9.99
CA ARG A 246 -15.78 12.00 8.87
C ARG A 246 -14.76 12.24 7.76
N VAL A 247 -14.12 11.18 7.29
CA VAL A 247 -13.14 11.25 6.21
C VAL A 247 -13.53 10.26 5.13
N GLU A 248 -13.52 10.68 3.88
CA GLU A 248 -13.77 9.76 2.77
C GLU A 248 -12.62 8.73 2.71
N PRO A 249 -12.92 7.43 2.49
CA PRO A 249 -11.92 6.36 2.60
C PRO A 249 -10.67 6.60 1.74
N ASP A 250 -10.85 7.12 0.52
CA ASP A 250 -9.79 7.38 -0.46
C ASP A 250 -8.69 8.35 -0.01
N VAL A 251 -8.96 9.16 1.02
CA VAL A 251 -7.99 10.11 1.58
C VAL A 251 -6.97 9.41 2.47
N LEU A 252 -7.35 8.39 3.26
CA LEU A 252 -6.48 7.82 4.31
C LEU A 252 -6.31 6.29 4.24
N VAL A 253 -7.05 5.58 3.39
CA VAL A 253 -6.99 4.11 3.32
C VAL A 253 -6.39 3.54 2.02
N ILE A 254 -5.87 4.40 1.14
CA ILE A 254 -5.15 3.99 -0.08
C ILE A 254 -3.65 4.36 0.08
N PRO A 255 -2.86 3.53 0.77
CA PRO A 255 -1.44 3.80 0.99
C PRO A 255 -0.65 3.63 -0.30
N GLY A 256 0.03 4.70 -0.72
CA GLY A 256 0.76 4.76 -1.98
C GLY A 256 1.70 5.97 -2.04
N ILE A 257 1.86 6.57 -3.21
CA ILE A 257 2.74 7.74 -3.37
C ILE A 257 2.26 8.96 -2.56
N ARG A 258 0.97 8.99 -2.19
CA ARG A 258 0.32 10.04 -1.39
C ARG A 258 0.58 9.98 0.12
N LEU A 259 1.49 9.12 0.58
CA LEU A 259 1.77 8.97 2.02
C LEU A 259 2.09 10.29 2.75
N PRO A 260 2.86 11.24 2.18
CA PRO A 260 3.09 12.54 2.82
C PRO A 260 1.79 13.32 3.02
N GLU A 261 0.95 13.40 2.00
CA GLU A 261 -0.34 14.10 2.03
C GLU A 261 -1.28 13.46 3.06
N MET A 262 -1.30 12.12 3.11
CA MET A 262 -2.04 11.37 4.13
C MET A 262 -1.54 11.70 5.54
N ALA A 263 -0.22 11.82 5.73
CA ALA A 263 0.39 12.14 7.01
C ALA A 263 0.07 13.58 7.45
N HIS A 264 0.09 14.53 6.51
CA HIS A 264 -0.38 15.90 6.73
C HIS A 264 -1.87 15.92 7.13
N ALA A 265 -2.73 15.25 6.36
CA ALA A 265 -4.16 15.18 6.64
C ALA A 265 -4.46 14.55 8.01
N MET A 266 -3.85 13.41 8.33
CA MET A 266 -3.99 12.78 9.64
C MET A 266 -3.55 13.72 10.77
N THR A 267 -2.42 14.40 10.60
CA THR A 267 -1.91 15.35 11.59
C THR A 267 -2.86 16.53 11.79
N GLU A 268 -3.47 17.08 10.74
CA GLU A 268 -4.46 18.15 10.87
C GLU A 268 -5.74 17.68 11.60
N LEU A 269 -6.15 16.42 11.43
CA LEU A 269 -7.27 15.86 12.18
C LEU A 269 -6.92 15.71 13.68
N ILE A 270 -5.69 15.31 13.98
CA ILE A 270 -5.22 15.13 15.36
C ILE A 270 -4.94 16.48 16.03
N HIS A 271 -4.29 17.40 15.31
CA HIS A 271 -3.83 18.71 15.78
C HIS A 271 -4.17 19.79 14.74
N PRO A 272 -5.42 20.31 14.72
CA PRO A 272 -5.84 21.30 13.74
C PRO A 272 -4.97 22.58 13.78
N GLY A 273 -4.53 23.04 12.61
CA GLY A 273 -3.69 24.23 12.45
C GLY A 273 -2.20 24.00 12.68
N THR A 274 -1.74 22.75 12.59
CA THR A 274 -0.31 22.40 12.69
C THR A 274 0.46 22.93 11.48
N PHE A 275 -0.12 22.79 10.30
CA PHE A 275 0.45 23.29 9.06
C PHE A 275 -0.20 24.63 8.66
N PRO A 276 0.54 25.51 7.97
CA PRO A 276 -0.07 26.68 7.37
C PRO A 276 -1.16 26.21 6.41
N GLN A 277 -2.34 26.83 6.47
CA GLN A 277 -3.37 26.63 5.46
C GLN A 277 -2.75 27.02 4.10
N THR A 278 -2.54 26.03 3.22
CA THR A 278 -2.18 26.31 1.83
C THR A 278 -3.36 27.08 1.25
N THR A 279 -3.22 28.40 1.15
CA THR A 279 -4.17 29.20 0.38
C THR A 279 -3.90 28.86 -1.07
N ASP A 280 -4.61 27.87 -1.61
CA ASP A 280 -4.52 27.51 -3.02
C ASP A 280 -4.83 28.75 -3.88
N GLN A 281 -3.92 29.02 -4.82
CA GLN A 281 -4.14 29.88 -5.99
C GLN A 281 -4.71 29.05 -7.13
#